data_AF-A0A5N0HKL4-F1
#
_entry.id   AF-A0A5N0HKL4-F1
#
_cell.length_a   1.000
_cell.length_b   1.000
_cell.length_c   1.000
_cell.angle_alpha   90.00
_cell.angle_beta   90.00
_cell.angle_gamma   90.00
#
_symmetry.space_group_name_H-M   'P 1'
#
loop_
_entity.id
_entity.type
_entity.pdbx_description
1 polymer ?
#
loop_
_entity_poly.entity_id
_entity_poly.type
_entity_poly.pdbx_seq_one_letter_code
_entity_poly.pdbx_strand_id
1 'polypeptide(L)'
;MSEKYAFIAAEHAEHQVAGAADAPTVTQMLAWLGVSKSGYYDWLSRPLSDTQARRDELALKVTALFDCFGGTYGYRRIHAELIRAGEQVGPELVRKLMRQMNLVAVQPKPYKRTTIPGEPEQPVADLVCRDFTAEKPGTKLVGDITYIPTWEGWLYLATVIDCFNREVIGYAMAEHMRTELVTDALGMAARNHTLEAGCIMHSDRGTQYTSAEYSAKLDELGLSHSLGLL
;
A
#
# COMPACT_ATOMS: atom_id res chain seq x y z
N MET A 1 25.09 -3.72 -33.37
CA MET A 1 26.35 -2.99 -33.64
C MET A 1 26.69 -2.01 -32.52
N SER A 2 25.78 -1.10 -32.13
CA SER A 2 26.03 -0.12 -31.05
C SER A 2 26.36 -0.76 -29.68
N GLU A 3 25.74 -1.88 -29.32
CA GLU A 3 25.99 -2.53 -28.02
C GLU A 3 27.41 -3.08 -27.89
N LYS A 4 27.97 -3.65 -28.96
CA LYS A 4 29.37 -4.13 -28.97
C LYS A 4 30.35 -2.97 -28.79
N TYR A 5 30.08 -1.82 -29.41
CA TYR A 5 30.93 -0.63 -29.24
C TYR A 5 30.80 -0.02 -27.84
N ALA A 6 29.59 0.04 -27.29
CA ALA A 6 29.35 0.50 -25.93
C ALA A 6 30.06 -0.38 -24.89
N PHE A 7 30.01 -1.71 -25.06
CA PHE A 7 30.74 -2.66 -24.20
C PHE A 7 32.26 -2.43 -24.25
N ILE A 8 32.85 -2.33 -25.44
CA ILE A 8 34.29 -2.08 -25.61
C ILE A 8 34.71 -0.75 -24.95
N ALA A 9 33.89 0.29 -25.09
CA ALA A 9 34.17 1.60 -24.49
C ALA A 9 34.10 1.56 -22.95
N ALA A 10 33.12 0.83 -22.38
CA ALA A 10 32.97 0.68 -20.93
C ALA A 10 34.13 -0.11 -20.32
N GLU A 11 34.44 -1.30 -20.87
CA GLU A 11 35.54 -2.15 -20.39
C GLU A 11 36.89 -1.43 -20.50
N HIS A 12 37.14 -0.72 -21.60
CA HIS A 12 38.35 0.08 -21.75
C HIS A 12 38.45 1.18 -20.69
N ALA A 13 37.36 1.89 -20.40
CA ALA A 13 37.34 2.94 -19.39
C ALA A 13 37.59 2.36 -17.98
N GLU A 14 36.97 1.24 -17.63
CA GLU A 14 37.17 0.57 -16.35
C GLU A 14 38.61 0.08 -16.16
N HIS A 15 39.20 -0.56 -17.18
CA HIS A 15 40.57 -1.03 -17.10
C HIS A 15 41.61 0.10 -17.09
N GLN A 16 41.34 1.20 -17.78
CA GLN A 16 42.20 2.38 -17.77
C GLN A 16 42.21 3.05 -16.39
N VAL A 17 41.08 3.04 -15.68
CA VAL A 17 40.98 3.53 -14.30
C VAL A 17 41.66 2.55 -13.31
N ALA A 18 41.57 1.25 -13.56
CA ALA A 18 42.16 0.22 -12.70
C ALA A 18 43.68 0.03 -12.86
N GLY A 19 44.31 0.64 -13.87
CA GLY A 19 45.77 0.56 -14.08
C GLY A 19 46.28 -0.87 -14.34
N ALA A 20 45.44 -1.75 -14.90
CA ALA A 20 45.78 -3.15 -15.11
C ALA A 20 46.76 -3.31 -16.28
N ALA A 21 47.96 -3.81 -15.99
CA ALA A 21 49.04 -3.99 -16.99
C ALA A 21 48.72 -5.06 -18.06
N ASP A 22 47.74 -5.93 -17.82
CA ASP A 22 47.36 -7.04 -18.71
C ASP A 22 45.95 -6.85 -19.32
N ALA A 23 45.44 -5.63 -19.32
CA ALA A 23 44.12 -5.33 -19.89
C ALA A 23 44.14 -5.45 -21.42
N PRO A 24 43.08 -6.02 -22.03
CA PRO A 24 42.98 -6.09 -23.47
C PRO A 24 42.83 -4.69 -24.08
N THR A 25 43.65 -4.40 -25.09
CA THR A 25 43.56 -3.16 -25.85
C THR A 25 42.24 -3.08 -26.62
N VAL A 26 41.77 -1.86 -26.92
CA VAL A 26 40.60 -1.63 -27.78
C VAL A 26 40.70 -2.43 -29.08
N THR A 27 41.89 -2.51 -29.68
CA THR A 27 42.12 -3.25 -30.94
C THR A 27 41.90 -4.76 -30.77
N GLN A 28 42.33 -5.35 -29.65
CA GLN A 28 42.09 -6.77 -29.34
C GLN A 28 40.61 -7.04 -29.14
N MET A 29 39.91 -6.20 -28.36
CA MET A 29 38.48 -6.34 -28.12
C MET A 29 37.65 -6.21 -29.42
N LEU A 30 38.02 -5.26 -30.30
CA LEU A 30 37.40 -5.10 -31.61
C LEU A 30 37.56 -6.36 -32.48
N ALA A 31 38.76 -6.96 -32.46
CA ALA A 31 39.05 -8.18 -33.21
C ALA A 31 38.26 -9.38 -32.65
N TRP A 32 38.22 -9.58 -31.34
CA TRP A 32 37.48 -10.66 -30.69
C TRP A 32 35.97 -10.58 -30.94
N LEU A 33 35.42 -9.37 -30.98
CA LEU A 33 33.98 -9.14 -31.20
C LEU A 33 33.59 -9.04 -32.69
N GLY A 34 34.58 -9.14 -33.60
CA GLY A 34 34.38 -9.14 -35.05
C GLY A 34 33.83 -7.81 -35.58
N VAL A 35 34.27 -6.68 -35.04
CA VAL A 35 33.78 -5.34 -35.42
C VAL A 35 34.91 -4.45 -35.96
N SER A 36 34.59 -3.57 -36.91
CA SER A 36 35.60 -2.73 -37.58
C SER A 36 36.12 -1.61 -36.67
N LYS A 37 37.43 -1.35 -36.77
CA LYS A 37 38.09 -0.22 -36.08
C LYS A 37 37.57 1.15 -36.53
N SER A 38 37.37 1.37 -37.83
CA SER A 38 36.81 2.62 -38.36
C SER A 38 35.40 2.88 -37.80
N GLY A 39 34.52 1.87 -37.86
CA GLY A 39 33.17 1.97 -37.30
C GLY A 39 33.12 2.25 -35.80
N TYR A 40 34.12 1.81 -35.01
CA TYR A 40 34.21 2.12 -33.59
C TYR A 40 34.55 3.59 -33.33
N TYR A 41 35.57 4.13 -34.00
CA TYR A 41 35.94 5.55 -33.83
C TYR A 41 34.91 6.51 -34.45
N ASP A 42 34.28 6.11 -35.56
CA ASP A 42 33.12 6.82 -36.09
C ASP A 42 31.97 6.83 -35.09
N TRP A 43 31.71 5.71 -34.40
CA TRP A 43 30.70 5.65 -33.35
C TRP A 43 31.08 6.50 -32.13
N LEU A 44 32.34 6.50 -31.73
CA LEU A 44 32.85 7.26 -30.58
C LEU A 44 32.79 8.78 -30.80
N SER A 45 33.00 9.23 -32.04
CA SER A 45 32.97 10.64 -32.42
C SER A 45 31.59 11.14 -32.87
N ARG A 46 30.59 10.26 -32.96
CA ARG A 46 29.24 10.66 -33.38
C ARG A 46 28.62 11.58 -32.33
N PRO A 47 28.23 12.81 -32.70
CA PRO A 47 27.46 13.67 -31.82
C PRO A 47 26.10 13.01 -31.52
N LEU A 48 25.52 13.36 -30.36
CA LEU A 48 24.14 13.00 -30.06
C LEU A 48 23.24 13.48 -31.20
N SER A 49 22.43 12.59 -31.75
CA SER A 49 21.43 13.00 -32.74
C SER A 49 20.46 14.00 -32.12
N ASP A 50 19.96 14.96 -32.89
CA ASP A 50 18.96 15.94 -32.44
C ASP A 50 17.74 15.28 -31.77
N THR A 51 17.37 14.09 -32.26
CA THR A 51 16.29 13.27 -31.68
C THR A 51 16.62 12.79 -30.27
N GLN A 52 17.88 12.42 -30.00
CA GLN A 52 18.31 11.96 -28.68
C GLN A 52 18.40 13.14 -27.72
N ALA A 53 19.02 14.25 -28.13
CA ALA A 53 19.08 15.47 -27.34
C ALA A 53 17.68 15.95 -26.93
N ARG A 54 16.72 15.93 -27.86
CA ARG A 54 15.32 16.28 -27.59
C ARG A 54 14.64 15.32 -26.62
N ARG A 55 14.96 14.02 -26.69
CA ARG A 55 14.43 13.03 -25.74
C ARG A 55 14.96 13.23 -24.34
N ASP A 56 16.24 13.57 -24.21
CA ASP A 56 16.87 13.83 -22.92
C ASP A 56 16.27 15.10 -22.27
N GLU A 57 16.02 16.14 -23.07
CA GLU A 57 15.30 17.34 -22.63
C GLU A 57 13.86 17.03 -22.16
N LEU A 58 13.12 16.22 -22.92
CA LEU A 58 11.77 15.79 -22.55
C LEU A 58 11.78 14.92 -21.29
N ALA A 59 12.78 14.06 -21.11
CA ALA A 59 12.92 13.22 -19.92
C ALA A 59 13.05 14.09 -18.66
N LEU A 60 13.88 15.14 -18.71
CA LEU A 60 14.02 16.10 -17.60
C LEU A 60 12.69 16.79 -17.26
N LYS A 61 11.93 17.24 -18.27
CA LYS A 61 10.62 17.88 -18.06
C LYS A 61 9.59 16.92 -17.46
N VAL A 62 9.58 15.67 -17.94
CA VAL A 62 8.70 14.61 -17.40
C VAL A 62 8.98 14.36 -15.93
N THR A 63 10.26 14.22 -15.55
CA THR A 63 10.66 13.99 -14.16
C THR A 63 10.30 15.19 -13.28
N ALA A 64 10.62 16.41 -13.72
CA ALA A 64 10.28 17.63 -12.98
C ALA A 64 8.77 17.77 -12.73
N LEU A 65 7.93 17.48 -13.74
CA LEU A 65 6.48 17.48 -13.58
C LEU A 65 6.01 16.38 -12.64
N PHE A 66 6.56 15.16 -12.76
CA PHE A 66 6.20 14.05 -11.89
C PHE A 66 6.45 14.37 -10.41
N ASP A 67 7.61 14.95 -10.11
CA ASP A 67 8.00 15.36 -8.76
C ASP A 67 7.16 16.53 -8.26
N CYS A 68 6.89 17.53 -9.11
CA CYS A 68 6.04 18.67 -8.78
C CYS A 68 4.63 18.26 -8.33
N PHE A 69 4.07 17.20 -8.94
CA PHE A 69 2.77 16.65 -8.58
C PHE A 69 2.82 15.49 -7.56
N GLY A 70 3.95 15.35 -6.84
CA GLY A 70 4.11 14.38 -5.76
C GLY A 70 3.96 12.93 -6.22
N GLY A 71 4.31 12.62 -7.46
CA GLY A 71 4.22 11.28 -8.02
C GLY A 71 2.79 10.77 -8.24
N THR A 72 1.78 11.63 -8.21
CA THR A 72 0.37 11.21 -8.41
C THR A 72 -0.06 11.21 -9.88
N TYR A 73 0.69 11.90 -10.73
CA TYR A 73 0.33 12.08 -12.14
C TYR A 73 0.89 10.94 -12.99
N GLY A 74 -0.01 10.13 -13.56
CA GLY A 74 0.34 9.18 -14.62
C GLY A 74 0.60 9.87 -15.97
N TYR A 75 1.10 9.09 -16.94
CA TYR A 75 1.53 9.59 -18.25
C TYR A 75 0.51 10.46 -18.99
N ARG A 76 -0.80 10.20 -18.83
CA ARG A 76 -1.87 11.01 -19.44
C ARG A 76 -1.92 12.43 -18.87
N ARG A 77 -1.74 12.58 -17.56
CA ARG A 77 -1.76 13.89 -16.88
C ARG A 77 -0.47 14.64 -17.15
N ILE A 78 0.68 13.98 -17.09
CA ILE A 78 1.97 14.59 -17.47
C ILE A 78 1.95 15.05 -18.93
N HIS A 79 1.43 14.24 -19.85
CA HIS A 79 1.26 14.63 -21.24
C HIS A 79 0.41 15.89 -21.37
N ALA A 80 -0.73 15.99 -20.66
CA ALA A 80 -1.56 17.19 -20.68
C ALA A 80 -0.81 18.44 -20.19
N GLU A 81 0.01 18.31 -19.15
CA GLU A 81 0.83 19.41 -18.65
C GLU A 81 1.95 19.81 -19.63
N LEU A 82 2.58 18.84 -20.30
CA LEU A 82 3.57 19.11 -21.35
C LEU A 82 2.94 19.86 -22.54
N ILE A 83 1.74 19.45 -22.99
CA ILE A 83 0.99 20.17 -24.03
C ILE A 83 0.66 21.60 -23.58
N ARG A 84 0.24 21.79 -22.33
CA ARG A 84 -0.04 23.12 -21.75
C ARG A 84 1.21 24.01 -21.68
N ALA A 85 2.37 23.41 -21.43
CA ALA A 85 3.67 24.10 -21.45
C ALA A 85 4.19 24.38 -22.87
N GLY A 86 3.44 24.01 -23.92
CA GLY A 86 3.81 24.24 -25.32
C GLY A 86 4.68 23.16 -25.94
N GLU A 87 4.89 22.03 -25.26
CA GLU A 87 5.68 20.93 -25.79
C GLU A 87 4.89 20.13 -26.83
N GLN A 88 5.52 19.85 -27.98
CA GLN A 88 4.97 18.92 -28.95
C GLN A 88 5.47 17.50 -28.66
N VAL A 89 4.65 16.71 -27.97
CA VAL A 89 5.00 15.35 -27.57
C VAL A 89 3.78 14.43 -27.63
N GLY A 90 3.94 13.21 -28.13
CA GLY A 90 2.88 12.21 -28.13
C GLY A 90 2.75 11.48 -26.78
N PRO A 91 1.55 11.02 -26.39
CA PRO A 91 1.32 10.38 -25.10
C PRO A 91 2.12 9.09 -24.90
N GLU A 92 2.38 8.34 -25.98
CA GLU A 92 3.19 7.11 -25.93
C GLU A 92 4.68 7.39 -25.70
N LEU A 93 5.20 8.53 -26.16
CA LEU A 93 6.58 8.92 -25.85
C LEU A 93 6.72 9.24 -24.36
N VAL A 94 5.77 9.98 -23.79
CA VAL A 94 5.72 10.24 -22.33
C VAL A 94 5.66 8.93 -21.56
N ARG A 95 4.78 8.01 -21.97
CA ARG A 95 4.66 6.68 -21.35
C ARG A 95 5.99 5.90 -21.39
N LYS A 96 6.69 5.93 -22.52
CA LYS A 96 7.98 5.25 -22.69
C LYS A 96 9.06 5.87 -21.80
N LEU A 97 9.16 7.19 -21.77
CA LEU A 97 10.10 7.92 -20.93
C LEU A 97 9.87 7.63 -19.44
N MET A 98 8.62 7.71 -18.98
CA MET A 98 8.27 7.35 -17.60
C MET A 98 8.66 5.91 -17.27
N ARG A 99 8.43 4.95 -18.18
CA ARG A 99 8.85 3.54 -17.99
C ARG A 99 10.36 3.39 -17.91
N GLN A 100 11.12 4.07 -18.76
CA GLN A 100 12.59 4.00 -18.76
C GLN A 100 13.19 4.58 -17.46
N MET A 101 12.55 5.60 -16.89
CA MET A 101 12.96 6.24 -15.64
C MET A 101 12.30 5.62 -14.40
N ASN A 102 11.54 4.53 -14.57
CA ASN A 102 10.79 3.86 -13.51
C ASN A 102 9.84 4.79 -12.71
N LEU A 103 9.23 5.78 -13.37
CA LEU A 103 8.27 6.69 -12.77
C LEU A 103 6.88 6.05 -12.72
N VAL A 104 6.51 5.54 -11.55
CA VAL A 104 5.22 4.87 -11.32
C VAL A 104 4.31 5.78 -10.52
N ALA A 105 3.22 6.22 -11.14
CA ALA A 105 2.26 7.10 -10.48
C ALA A 105 1.52 6.37 -9.36
N VAL A 106 1.51 6.97 -8.17
CA VAL A 106 0.71 6.51 -7.05
C VAL A 106 -0.73 6.94 -7.28
N GLN A 107 -1.64 5.96 -7.34
CA GLN A 107 -3.08 6.24 -7.31
C GLN A 107 -3.59 6.01 -5.90
N PRO A 108 -3.74 7.08 -5.07
CA PRO A 108 -4.40 6.93 -3.79
C PRO A 108 -5.84 6.46 -4.05
N LYS A 109 -6.24 5.37 -3.40
CA LYS A 109 -7.62 4.90 -3.42
C LYS A 109 -8.51 6.03 -2.88
N PRO A 110 -9.71 6.28 -3.43
CA PRO A 110 -10.65 7.23 -2.86
C PRO A 110 -10.90 6.87 -1.40
N TYR A 111 -10.40 7.68 -0.47
CA TYR A 111 -10.65 7.50 0.95
C TYR A 111 -11.91 8.28 1.32
N LYS A 112 -12.98 7.56 1.62
CA LYS A 112 -14.17 8.15 2.27
C LYS A 112 -14.03 7.91 3.76
N ARG A 113 -14.00 9.00 4.53
CA ARG A 113 -14.06 8.94 6.00
C ARG A 113 -15.51 8.60 6.39
N THR A 114 -15.77 7.33 6.70
CA THR A 114 -17.11 6.82 7.00
C THR A 114 -17.58 7.16 8.42
N THR A 115 -16.65 7.42 9.34
CA THR A 115 -16.95 7.55 10.78
C THR A 115 -16.43 8.90 11.30
N ILE A 116 -17.34 9.74 11.79
CA ILE A 116 -17.03 10.89 12.64
C ILE A 116 -17.26 10.39 14.07
N PRO A 117 -16.21 10.27 14.91
CA PRO A 117 -16.40 9.85 16.29
C PRO A 117 -17.37 10.82 16.99
N GLY A 118 -18.42 10.28 17.62
CA GLY A 118 -19.14 11.04 18.64
C GLY A 118 -18.23 11.28 19.84
N GLU A 119 -18.47 12.34 20.60
CA GLU A 119 -17.75 12.55 21.87
C GLU A 119 -18.11 11.41 22.82
N PRO A 120 -17.14 10.59 23.27
CA PRO A 120 -17.43 9.58 24.27
C PRO A 120 -17.70 10.26 25.61
N GLU A 121 -18.78 9.89 26.29
CA GLU A 121 -19.10 10.39 27.65
C GLU A 121 -17.99 10.07 28.66
N GLN A 122 -17.21 8.99 28.43
CA GLN A 122 -16.04 8.62 29.22
C GLN A 122 -14.96 7.95 28.35
N PRO A 123 -13.66 8.24 28.55
CA PRO A 123 -12.60 7.59 27.81
C PRO A 123 -12.44 6.13 28.24
N VAL A 124 -12.85 5.19 27.39
CA VAL A 124 -12.55 3.76 27.56
C VAL A 124 -11.10 3.49 27.14
N ALA A 125 -10.33 2.82 27.99
CA ALA A 125 -8.94 2.49 27.72
C ALA A 125 -8.79 1.33 26.72
N ASP A 126 -7.69 1.32 25.98
CA ASP A 126 -7.26 0.14 25.22
C ASP A 126 -6.49 -0.80 26.15
N LEU A 127 -7.19 -1.80 26.69
CA LEU A 127 -6.60 -2.83 27.55
C LEU A 127 -5.85 -3.91 26.76
N VAL A 128 -6.03 -3.96 25.43
CA VAL A 128 -5.44 -5.00 24.58
C VAL A 128 -4.10 -4.55 24.02
N CYS A 129 -3.90 -3.26 23.75
CA CYS A 129 -2.63 -2.70 23.26
C CYS A 129 -2.05 -3.47 22.06
N ARG A 130 -2.92 -3.95 21.17
CA ARG A 130 -2.63 -4.85 20.02
C ARG A 130 -2.06 -6.23 20.36
N ASP A 131 -2.05 -6.63 21.63
CA ASP A 131 -1.76 -8.01 22.03
C ASP A 131 -3.06 -8.81 22.14
N PHE A 132 -3.39 -9.57 21.10
CA PHE A 132 -4.54 -10.46 21.06
C PHE A 132 -4.21 -11.88 21.56
N THR A 133 -3.11 -12.07 22.28
CA THR A 133 -2.77 -13.38 22.85
C THR A 133 -3.58 -13.63 24.12
N ALA A 134 -4.08 -14.84 24.28
CA ALA A 134 -4.76 -15.30 25.50
C ALA A 134 -4.19 -16.66 25.92
N GLU A 135 -4.06 -16.89 27.23
CA GLU A 135 -3.54 -18.16 27.77
C GLU A 135 -4.63 -19.21 27.95
N LYS A 136 -5.90 -18.79 28.04
CA LYS A 136 -7.07 -19.64 28.24
C LYS A 136 -8.30 -19.09 27.51
N PRO A 137 -9.23 -19.96 27.09
CA PRO A 137 -10.53 -19.53 26.57
C PRO A 137 -11.25 -18.59 27.54
N GLY A 138 -12.08 -17.70 27.02
CA GLY A 138 -12.96 -16.84 27.80
C GLY A 138 -12.25 -15.73 28.58
N THR A 139 -10.97 -15.45 28.31
CA THR A 139 -10.20 -14.39 29.00
C THR A 139 -10.09 -13.09 28.20
N LYS A 140 -10.07 -13.17 26.87
CA LYS A 140 -9.96 -12.02 25.96
C LYS A 140 -10.79 -12.30 24.72
N LEU A 141 -11.73 -11.42 24.45
CA LEU A 141 -12.68 -11.51 23.34
C LEU A 141 -12.54 -10.29 22.44
N VAL A 142 -12.84 -10.47 21.16
CA VAL A 142 -12.91 -9.38 20.18
C VAL A 142 -14.28 -9.37 19.53
N GLY A 143 -14.90 -8.19 19.46
CA GLY A 143 -16.12 -7.91 18.71
C GLY A 143 -15.80 -7.31 17.34
N ASP A 144 -16.48 -7.78 16.31
CA ASP A 144 -16.46 -7.20 14.97
C ASP A 144 -17.86 -7.16 14.36
N ILE A 145 -18.11 -6.17 13.50
CA ILE A 145 -19.33 -6.09 12.67
C ILE A 145 -18.91 -6.11 11.22
N THR A 146 -19.44 -7.08 10.48
CA THR A 146 -19.28 -7.16 9.03
C THR A 146 -20.61 -7.01 8.31
N TYR A 147 -20.56 -6.54 7.06
CA TYR A 147 -21.73 -6.35 6.21
C TYR A 147 -21.67 -7.32 5.03
N ILE A 148 -22.74 -8.08 4.85
CA ILE A 148 -22.88 -9.10 3.83
C ILE A 148 -23.88 -8.59 2.79
N PRO A 149 -23.46 -8.39 1.53
CA PRO A 149 -24.40 -8.05 0.46
C PRO A 149 -25.23 -9.28 0.10
N THR A 150 -26.55 -9.13 0.08
CA THR A 150 -27.49 -10.16 -0.35
C THR A 150 -28.36 -9.64 -1.50
N TRP A 151 -29.19 -10.50 -2.09
CA TRP A 151 -30.16 -10.07 -3.10
C TRP A 151 -31.33 -9.26 -2.53
N GLU A 152 -31.56 -9.31 -1.22
CA GLU A 152 -32.66 -8.61 -0.54
C GLU A 152 -32.19 -7.32 0.14
N GLY A 153 -30.87 -7.08 0.19
CA GLY A 153 -30.28 -5.90 0.83
C GLY A 153 -28.99 -6.24 1.58
N TRP A 154 -28.61 -5.36 2.50
CA TRP A 154 -27.45 -5.58 3.37
C TRP A 154 -27.87 -6.33 4.63
N LEU A 155 -27.14 -7.40 4.94
CA LEU A 155 -27.22 -8.11 6.21
C LEU A 155 -26.02 -7.72 7.07
N TYR A 156 -26.26 -7.29 8.30
CA TYR A 156 -25.21 -7.00 9.28
C TYR A 156 -25.01 -8.23 10.16
N LEU A 157 -23.76 -8.68 10.26
CA LEU A 157 -23.34 -9.79 11.11
C LEU A 157 -22.39 -9.25 12.18
N ALA A 158 -22.77 -9.37 13.45
CA ALA A 158 -21.86 -9.17 14.57
C ALA A 158 -21.31 -10.51 15.04
N THR A 159 -20.03 -10.54 15.39
CA THR A 159 -19.35 -11.73 15.92
C THR A 159 -18.58 -11.39 17.19
N VAL A 160 -18.49 -12.38 18.08
CA VAL A 160 -17.62 -12.39 19.27
C VAL A 160 -16.65 -13.54 19.13
N ILE A 161 -15.36 -13.21 19.06
CA ILE A 161 -14.27 -14.15 18.80
C ILE A 161 -13.42 -14.29 20.05
N ASP A 162 -13.12 -15.53 20.44
CA ASP A 162 -12.16 -15.82 21.51
C ASP A 162 -10.72 -15.75 21.00
N CYS A 163 -9.89 -14.92 21.65
CA CYS A 163 -8.49 -14.74 21.29
C CYS A 163 -7.60 -15.97 21.51
N PHE A 164 -8.02 -16.93 22.34
CA PHE A 164 -7.23 -18.13 22.64
C PHE A 164 -7.16 -19.08 21.44
N ASN A 165 -8.32 -19.44 20.89
CA ASN A 165 -8.44 -20.44 19.81
C ASN A 165 -9.02 -19.86 18.51
N ARG A 166 -9.37 -18.58 18.47
CA ARG A 166 -10.02 -17.87 17.34
C ARG A 166 -11.40 -18.41 17.00
N GLU A 167 -12.05 -19.07 17.95
CA GLU A 167 -13.41 -19.56 17.78
C GLU A 167 -14.41 -18.40 17.82
N VAL A 168 -15.40 -18.44 16.93
CA VAL A 168 -16.57 -17.54 17.01
C VAL A 168 -17.53 -18.13 18.04
N ILE A 169 -17.50 -17.59 19.25
CA ILE A 169 -18.28 -18.07 20.38
C ILE A 169 -19.67 -17.41 20.47
N GLY A 170 -19.83 -16.26 19.81
CA GLY A 170 -21.07 -15.49 19.74
C GLY A 170 -21.28 -14.88 18.36
N TYR A 171 -22.52 -14.81 17.88
CA TYR A 171 -22.88 -14.07 16.68
C TYR A 171 -24.36 -13.68 16.68
N ALA A 172 -24.69 -12.64 15.93
CA ALA A 172 -26.07 -12.23 15.66
C ALA A 172 -26.15 -11.58 14.27
N MET A 173 -27.33 -11.61 13.65
CA MET A 173 -27.57 -11.05 12.32
C MET A 173 -28.82 -10.18 12.33
N ALA A 174 -28.77 -9.03 11.65
CA ALA A 174 -29.91 -8.15 11.50
C ALA A 174 -29.83 -7.33 10.20
N GLU A 175 -30.96 -6.77 9.79
CA GLU A 175 -31.04 -5.80 8.68
C GLU A 175 -30.59 -4.38 9.10
N HIS A 176 -30.15 -4.20 10.35
CA HIS A 176 -29.73 -2.93 10.91
C HIS A 176 -28.46 -3.05 11.76
N MET A 177 -27.75 -1.94 11.93
CA MET A 177 -26.52 -1.83 12.73
C MET A 177 -26.79 -1.19 14.11
N ARG A 178 -27.90 -1.52 14.77
CA ARG A 178 -28.24 -1.01 16.10
C ARG A 178 -27.46 -1.77 17.19
N THR A 179 -27.39 -1.20 18.40
CA THR A 179 -26.69 -1.80 19.54
C THR A 179 -27.19 -3.21 19.86
N GLU A 180 -28.49 -3.48 19.71
CA GLU A 180 -29.08 -4.81 19.95
C GLU A 180 -28.34 -5.94 19.21
N LEU A 181 -27.80 -5.66 18.01
CA LEU A 181 -27.02 -6.62 17.24
C LEU A 181 -25.75 -7.10 17.98
N VAL A 182 -25.00 -6.18 18.59
CA VAL A 182 -23.75 -6.52 19.30
C VAL A 182 -24.03 -7.09 20.69
N THR A 183 -25.08 -6.64 21.37
CA THR A 183 -25.50 -7.19 22.67
C THR A 183 -26.07 -8.60 22.54
N ASP A 184 -26.76 -8.92 21.44
CA ASP A 184 -27.26 -10.27 21.16
C ASP A 184 -26.12 -11.26 20.90
N ALA A 185 -25.12 -10.85 20.09
CA ALA A 185 -23.94 -11.66 19.84
C ALA A 185 -23.16 -11.93 21.14
N LEU A 186 -22.97 -10.90 21.98
CA LEU A 186 -22.31 -11.02 23.28
C LEU A 186 -23.12 -11.89 24.26
N GLY A 187 -24.44 -11.70 24.30
CA GLY A 187 -25.33 -12.53 25.09
C GLY A 187 -25.28 -13.99 24.66
N MET A 188 -25.15 -14.28 23.36
CA MET A 188 -24.96 -15.64 22.87
C MET A 188 -23.61 -16.24 23.31
N ALA A 189 -22.53 -15.47 23.22
CA ALA A 189 -21.22 -15.90 23.70
C ALA A 189 -21.24 -16.32 25.17
N ALA A 190 -21.80 -15.47 26.03
CA ALA A 190 -21.88 -15.73 27.47
C ALA A 190 -22.82 -16.90 27.84
N ARG A 191 -23.81 -17.21 26.99
CA ARG A 191 -24.67 -18.39 27.18
C ARG A 191 -23.98 -19.70 26.78
N ASN A 192 -23.17 -19.67 25.73
CA ASN A 192 -22.60 -20.86 25.12
C ASN A 192 -21.23 -21.23 25.71
N HIS A 193 -20.49 -20.25 26.24
CA HIS A 193 -19.14 -20.43 26.76
C HIS A 193 -18.99 -19.81 28.15
N THR A 194 -18.17 -20.44 28.98
CA THR A 194 -17.75 -19.86 30.27
C THR A 194 -16.79 -18.70 30.00
N LEU A 195 -17.17 -17.51 30.45
CA LEU A 195 -16.30 -16.33 30.43
C LEU A 195 -15.63 -16.19 31.80
N GLU A 196 -14.32 -15.98 31.80
CA GLU A 196 -13.53 -15.82 33.02
C GLU A 196 -13.85 -14.48 33.69
N ALA A 197 -13.70 -14.43 35.02
CA ALA A 197 -13.90 -13.19 35.77
C ALA A 197 -12.93 -12.11 35.28
N GLY A 198 -13.46 -10.93 34.93
CA GLY A 198 -12.65 -9.84 34.39
C GLY A 198 -12.23 -10.02 32.94
N CYS A 199 -12.83 -10.96 32.21
CA CYS A 199 -12.62 -11.15 30.78
C CYS A 199 -12.71 -9.83 30.01
N ILE A 200 -11.74 -9.59 29.14
CA ILE A 200 -11.63 -8.36 28.36
C ILE A 200 -12.46 -8.51 27.09
N MET A 201 -13.45 -7.64 26.90
CA MET A 201 -14.16 -7.53 25.62
C MET A 201 -13.63 -6.32 24.86
N HIS A 202 -12.90 -6.58 23.78
CA HIS A 202 -12.30 -5.56 22.92
C HIS A 202 -13.13 -5.32 21.67
N SER A 203 -13.32 -4.05 21.30
CA SER A 203 -14.01 -3.69 20.07
C SER A 203 -13.47 -2.40 19.46
N ASP A 204 -13.89 -2.09 18.23
CA ASP A 204 -13.59 -0.81 17.62
C ASP A 204 -14.43 0.32 18.26
N ARG A 205 -14.16 1.57 17.89
CA ARG A 205 -14.88 2.75 18.42
C ARG A 205 -16.21 3.02 17.69
N GLY A 206 -16.86 1.99 17.18
CA GLY A 206 -18.19 2.10 16.59
C GLY A 206 -19.22 2.58 17.60
N THR A 207 -20.23 3.33 17.14
CA THR A 207 -21.28 3.92 18.00
C THR A 207 -22.05 2.87 18.80
N GLN A 208 -22.11 1.64 18.29
CA GLN A 208 -22.74 0.47 18.91
C GLN A 208 -21.99 0.08 20.18
N TYR A 209 -20.66 -0.05 20.06
CA TYR A 209 -19.77 -0.43 21.15
C TYR A 209 -19.59 0.69 22.19
N THR A 210 -19.75 1.95 21.80
CA THR A 210 -19.69 3.08 22.75
C THR A 210 -21.04 3.42 23.40
N SER A 211 -22.11 2.66 23.12
CA SER A 211 -23.45 2.97 23.63
C SER A 211 -23.64 2.57 25.09
N ALA A 212 -24.50 3.30 25.81
CA ALA A 212 -24.82 3.02 27.21
C ALA A 212 -25.43 1.62 27.41
N GLU A 213 -26.25 1.16 26.47
CA GLU A 213 -26.84 -0.19 26.48
C GLU A 213 -25.76 -1.28 26.38
N TYR A 214 -24.74 -1.09 25.54
CA TYR A 214 -23.64 -2.03 25.44
C TYR A 214 -22.79 -2.06 26.71
N SER A 215 -22.47 -0.89 27.28
CA SER A 215 -21.78 -0.80 28.57
C SER A 215 -22.55 -1.50 29.70
N ALA A 216 -23.87 -1.28 29.78
CA ALA A 216 -24.71 -1.96 30.76
C ALA A 216 -24.70 -3.49 30.56
N LYS A 217 -24.64 -3.97 29.31
CA LYS A 217 -24.55 -5.40 29.02
C LYS A 217 -23.21 -6.00 29.46
N LEU A 218 -22.11 -5.27 29.29
CA LEU A 218 -20.80 -5.69 29.78
C LEU A 218 -20.76 -5.76 31.32
N ASP A 219 -21.35 -4.77 31.99
CA ASP A 219 -21.45 -4.73 33.45
C ASP A 219 -22.28 -5.90 33.99
N GLU A 220 -23.42 -6.23 33.35
CA GLU A 220 -24.25 -7.39 33.67
C GLU A 220 -23.45 -8.71 33.62
N LEU A 221 -22.55 -8.81 32.65
CA LEU A 221 -21.72 -10.00 32.41
C LEU A 221 -20.37 -9.96 33.15
N GLY A 222 -20.07 -8.88 33.89
CA GLY A 222 -18.80 -8.71 34.60
C GLY A 222 -17.57 -8.62 33.70
N LEU A 223 -17.72 -8.07 32.49
CA LEU A 223 -16.67 -7.97 31.48
C LEU A 223 -15.99 -6.59 31.49
N SER A 224 -14.68 -6.58 31.25
CA SER A 224 -13.91 -5.34 31.14
C SER A 224 -13.98 -4.80 29.71
N HIS A 225 -14.52 -3.60 29.53
CA HIS A 225 -14.59 -2.96 28.22
C HIS A 225 -13.22 -2.45 27.77
N SER A 226 -12.84 -2.76 26.54
CA SER A 226 -11.63 -2.26 25.88
C SER A 226 -11.96 -1.74 24.48
N LEU A 227 -11.47 -0.54 24.13
CA LEU A 227 -11.65 0.05 22.81
C LEU A 227 -10.31 0.32 22.15
N GLY A 228 -10.15 -0.07 20.88
CA GLY A 228 -8.92 0.19 20.12
C GLY A 228 -8.56 1.67 20.03
N LEU A 229 -7.27 1.99 20.14
CA LEU A 229 -6.75 3.33 19.84
C LEU A 229 -6.76 3.61 18.33
N LEU A 230 -7.11 4.85 17.95
CA LEU A 230 -7.04 5.36 16.57
C LEU A 230 -5.60 5.51 16.09
#